data_AF-A0A961J7U8-F1
#
_entry.id   AF-A0A961J7U8-F1
#
_cell.length_a   1.000
_cell.length_b   1.000
_cell.length_c   1.000
_cell.angle_alpha   90.00
_cell.angle_beta   90.00
_cell.angle_gamma   90.00
#
_symmetry.space_group_name_H-M   'P 1'
#
loop_
_entity.id
_entity.type
_entity.pdbx_description
1 polymer ?
#
loop_
_entity_poly.entity_id
_entity_poly.type
_entity_poly.pdbx_seq_one_letter_code
_entity_poly.pdbx_strand_id
1 'polypeptide(L)' 'MAHIAIQTGVARPSLRAALTRIAALFVAYTEARSRYPQVQALQALSDDQLAERGLTRDDIVRHVFADLYYL' A
#
# COMPACT_ATOMS: atom_id res chain seq x y z
N MET A 1 46.51 14.15 22.66
CA MET A 1 45.43 13.16 22.84
C MET A 1 44.10 13.90 22.90
N ALA A 2 43.50 14.22 21.74
CA ALA A 2 42.20 14.88 21.67
C ALA A 2 41.13 13.80 21.59
N HIS A 3 40.35 13.63 22.66
CA HIS A 3 39.25 12.68 22.71
C HIS A 3 38.04 13.28 21.97
N ILE A 4 37.70 12.71 20.82
CA ILE A 4 36.47 13.02 20.08
C ILE A 4 35.30 12.47 20.90
N ALA A 5 34.54 13.36 21.53
CA ALA A 5 33.31 13.01 22.22
C ALA A 5 32.18 12.80 21.20
N ILE A 6 31.78 11.55 20.98
CA ILE A 6 30.56 11.22 20.23
C ILE A 6 29.38 11.53 21.15
N GLN A 7 28.71 12.65 20.94
CA GLN A 7 27.46 12.98 21.61
C GLN A 7 26.30 12.21 20.94
N THR A 8 26.02 10.99 21.40
CA THR A 8 24.77 10.29 21.06
C THR A 8 23.61 10.85 21.90
N GLY A 9 23.14 12.05 21.56
CA GLY A 9 21.89 12.58 22.08
C GLY A 9 20.72 12.02 21.26
N VAL A 10 20.08 10.96 21.71
CA VAL A 10 18.80 10.53 21.12
C VAL A 10 17.73 11.53 21.58
N ALA A 11 17.52 12.58 20.79
CA ALA A 11 16.45 13.53 21.02
C ALA A 11 15.10 12.80 21.00
N ARG A 12 14.29 12.97 22.05
CA ARG A 12 12.93 12.41 22.10
C ARG A 12 12.10 13.09 21.00
N PRO A 13 11.48 12.31 20.09
CA PRO A 13 10.67 12.90 19.03
C PRO A 13 9.49 13.65 19.65
N SER A 14 9.18 14.83 19.10
CA SER A 14 7.94 15.52 19.47
C SER A 14 6.73 14.66 19.07
N LEU A 15 5.61 14.83 19.77
CA LEU A 15 4.34 14.15 19.43
C LEU A 15 3.98 14.36 17.95
N ARG A 16 4.17 15.58 17.45
CA ARG A 16 3.96 15.90 16.02
C ARG A 16 4.85 15.05 15.11
N ALA A 17 6.14 14.97 15.41
CA ALA A 17 7.08 14.15 14.63
C ALA A 17 6.72 12.66 14.69
N ALA A 18 6.31 12.15 15.85
CA ALA A 18 5.85 10.78 16.00
C ALA A 18 4.60 10.50 15.15
N LEU A 19 3.59 11.37 15.21
CA LEU A 19 2.36 11.25 14.43
C LEU A 19 2.63 11.31 12.92
N THR A 20 3.51 12.20 12.45
CA THR A 20 3.88 12.25 11.03
C THR A 20 4.54 10.95 10.57
N ARG A 21 5.37 10.33 11.40
CA ARG A 21 6.00 9.04 11.07
C ARG A 21 4.98 7.91 11.03
N ILE A 22 4.05 7.87 11.98
CA ILE A 22 2.96 6.88 11.98
C ILE A 22 2.09 7.05 10.73
N ALA A 23 1.73 8.28 10.37
CA ALA A 23 0.94 8.56 9.17
C ALA A 23 1.68 8.11 7.89
N ALA A 24 2.98 8.41 7.77
CA ALA A 24 3.79 7.97 6.64
C ALA A 24 3.89 6.45 6.55
N LEU A 25 4.04 5.76 7.69
CA LEU A 25 4.01 4.29 7.74
C LEU A 25 2.67 3.72 7.29
N PHE A 26 1.56 4.34 7.71
CA PHE A 26 0.24 3.91 7.29
C PHE A 26 0.04 4.08 5.78
N VAL A 27 0.44 5.22 5.21
CA VAL A 27 0.39 5.45 3.75
C VAL A 27 1.21 4.40 3.01
N ALA A 28 2.48 4.21 3.39
CA ALA A 28 3.34 3.20 2.76
C ALA A 28 2.76 1.79 2.87
N TYR A 29 2.17 1.44 4.02
CA TYR A 29 1.49 0.17 4.21
C TYR A 29 0.28 0.00 3.29
N THR A 30 -0.56 1.04 3.18
CA THR A 30 -1.73 1.02 2.29
C THR A 30 -1.33 0.96 0.82
N GLU A 31 -0.30 1.68 0.40
CA GLU A 31 0.22 1.66 -0.97
C GLU A 31 0.79 0.28 -1.30
N ALA A 32 1.60 -0.29 -0.41
CA ALA A 32 2.20 -1.62 -0.61
C ALA A 32 1.17 -2.75 -0.73
N ARG A 33 -0.03 -2.58 -0.15
CA ARG A 33 -1.13 -3.56 -0.21
C ARG A 33 -2.28 -3.10 -1.11
N SER A 34 -2.14 -1.96 -1.78
CA SER A 34 -3.18 -1.43 -2.64
C SER A 34 -3.33 -2.31 -3.88
N ARG A 35 -4.54 -2.83 -4.08
CA ARG A 35 -4.90 -3.55 -5.31
C ARG A 35 -5.61 -2.66 -6.31
N TYR A 36 -5.71 -1.37 -6.00
CA TYR A 36 -6.34 -0.39 -6.87
C TYR A 36 -5.72 -0.34 -8.28
N PRO A 37 -4.38 -0.40 -8.45
CA PRO A 37 -3.78 -0.46 -9.79
C PRO A 37 -4.22 -1.69 -10.59
N GLN A 38 -4.43 -2.83 -9.93
CA GLN A 38 -4.88 -4.05 -10.57
C GLN A 38 -6.34 -3.94 -11.03
N VAL A 39 -7.21 -3.38 -10.18
CA VAL A 39 -8.60 -3.06 -10.56
C VAL A 39 -8.60 -2.12 -11.76
N GLN A 40 -7.80 -1.04 -11.72
CA GLN A 40 -7.73 -0.06 -12.80
C GLN A 40 -7.22 -0.68 -14.12
N ALA A 41 -6.21 -1.55 -14.04
CA ALA A 41 -5.69 -2.27 -15.20
C ALA A 41 -6.75 -3.16 -15.86
N LEU A 42 -7.54 -3.88 -15.06
CA LEU A 42 -8.65 -4.70 -15.57
C LEU A 42 -9.81 -3.84 -16.09
N GLN A 43 -10.12 -2.73 -15.43
CA GLN A 43 -11.15 -1.78 -15.89
C GLN A 43 -10.79 -1.11 -17.22
N ALA A 44 -9.50 -0.97 -17.54
CA ALA A 44 -9.05 -0.42 -18.81
C ALA A 44 -9.19 -1.38 -20.01
N LEU A 45 -9.46 -2.66 -19.78
CA LEU A 45 -9.68 -3.64 -20.84
C LEU A 45 -11.08 -3.50 -21.47
N SER A 46 -11.23 -3.94 -22.71
CA SER A 46 -12.55 -4.12 -23.34
C SER A 46 -13.28 -5.34 -22.77
N ASP A 47 -14.59 -5.43 -22.98
CA ASP A 47 -15.38 -6.58 -22.51
C ASP A 47 -14.92 -7.89 -23.16
N ASP A 48 -14.54 -7.87 -24.45
CA ASP A 48 -13.98 -9.04 -25.14
C ASP A 48 -12.66 -9.51 -24.50
N GLN A 49 -11.78 -8.57 -24.16
CA GLN A 49 -10.51 -8.86 -23.48
C GLN A 49 -10.71 -9.38 -22.05
N LEU A 50 -11.76 -8.92 -21.36
CA LEU A 50 -12.16 -9.47 -20.07
C LEU A 50 -12.72 -10.89 -20.24
N ALA A 51 -13.54 -11.11 -21.26
CA ALA A 51 -14.12 -12.43 -21.56
C ALA A 51 -13.04 -13.47 -21.93
N GLU A 52 -12.01 -13.08 -22.67
CA GLU A 52 -10.81 -13.93 -22.93
C GLU A 52 -10.13 -14.38 -21.63
N ARG A 53 -10.22 -13.58 -20.57
CA ARG A 53 -9.69 -13.86 -19.22
C ARG A 53 -10.71 -14.57 -18.32
N GLY A 54 -11.90 -14.88 -18.83
CA GLY A 54 -13.00 -15.47 -18.07
C GLY A 54 -13.61 -14.53 -17.03
N LEU A 55 -13.50 -13.22 -17.24
CA LEU A 55 -14.00 -12.19 -16.33
C LEU A 55 -15.12 -11.38 -17.00
N THR A 56 -16.08 -10.93 -16.19
CA THR A 56 -17.02 -9.87 -16.55
C THR A 56 -16.63 -8.58 -15.83
N ARG A 57 -17.17 -7.43 -16.28
CA ARG A 57 -16.89 -6.12 -15.67
C ARG A 57 -17.25 -6.09 -14.18
N ASP A 58 -18.36 -6.73 -13.82
CA ASP A 58 -18.86 -6.80 -12.44
C ASP A 58 -18.01 -7.72 -11.54
N ASP A 59 -17.28 -8.65 -12.14
CA ASP A 59 -16.48 -9.64 -11.43
C ASP A 59 -15.08 -9.14 -11.08
N ILE A 60 -14.63 -8.02 -11.65
CA ILE A 60 -13.27 -7.47 -11.48
C ILE A 60 -12.93 -7.33 -9.99
N VAL A 61 -13.82 -6.70 -9.20
CA VAL A 61 -13.56 -6.47 -7.77
C VAL A 61 -13.51 -7.81 -7.03
N ARG A 62 -14.48 -8.70 -7.27
CA ARG A 62 -14.52 -10.02 -6.63
C ARG A 62 -13.26 -10.84 -6.97
N HIS A 63 -12.79 -10.78 -8.21
CA HIS A 63 -11.58 -11.45 -8.66
C HIS A 63 -10.32 -10.88 -7.98
N VAL A 64 -10.15 -9.56 -7.96
CA VAL A 64 -8.97 -8.89 -7.38
C VAL A 64 -8.88 -9.09 -5.86
N PHE A 65 -10.02 -9.25 -5.20
CA PHE A 65 -10.10 -9.44 -3.75
C PHE A 65 -10.47 -10.88 -3.35
N ALA A 66 -10.42 -11.84 -4.28
CA ALA A 66 -10.84 -13.22 -4.06
C ALA A 66 -10.17 -13.87 -2.83
N ASP A 67 -8.91 -13.53 -2.57
CA ASP A 67 -8.11 -14.02 -1.45
C ASP A 67 -8.54 -13.46 -0.08
N LEU A 68 -9.34 -12.38 -0.03
CA LEU A 68 -9.85 -11.81 1.22
C LEU A 68 -11.22 -12.40 1.62
N TYR A 69 -11.93 -13.04 0.69
CA TYR A 69 -13.30 -13.53 0.93
C TYR A 69 -13.37 -14.89 1.62
N TYR A 70 -12.24 -15.59 1.80
CA TYR A 70 -12.20 -16.87 2.48
C TYR A 70 -11.92 -16.67 3.98
N LEU A 71 -12.98 -16.60 4.79
CA LEU A 71 -12.97 -16.78 6.24
C LEU A 71 -13.48 -18.18 6.60
#